data_AF-A0A9W9S473-F1
#
_entry.id   AF-A0A9W9S473-F1
#
_cell.length_a   1.000
_cell.length_b   1.000
_cell.length_c   1.000
_cell.angle_alpha   90.00
_cell.angle_beta   90.00
_cell.angle_gamma   90.00
#
_symmetry.space_group_name_H-M   'P 1'
#
loop_
_entity.id
_entity.type
_entity.pdbx_description
1 polymer ?
#
loop_
_entity_poly.entity_id
_entity_poly.type
_entity_poly.pdbx_seq_one_letter_code
_entity_poly.pdbx_strand_id
1 'polypeptide(L)'
;MPSSRSHRDRELDIEYYKVGDEQDIAGSCPKIKGSANWRDWETALSAALDVHSLLIEEKVENIDNVKIRARTKEILDENKRLKAAYEDNCSKWEKCNNRALMTMKKTLIVGPLSEISQIMEVREAFQQPRSMYCTSSRQQVYVIYTKFVELRYKGSGGAAAADFVRIFQEALRDLNQITGCLLPSIVELSQFKKAINTIGPEWVYSSYR
;
A
#
# COMPACT_ATOMS: atom_id res chain seq x y z
N MET A 1 -51.15 37.34 -16.40
CA MET A 1 -50.33 38.03 -17.43
C MET A 1 -50.78 39.47 -17.50
N PRO A 2 -49.90 40.49 -17.54
CA PRO A 2 -48.47 40.55 -17.21
C PRO A 2 -48.11 41.74 -16.26
N SER A 3 -46.99 41.67 -15.56
CA SER A 3 -46.09 42.83 -15.45
C SER A 3 -44.67 42.35 -15.11
N SER A 4 -43.72 42.91 -15.82
CA SER A 4 -42.37 42.42 -16.03
C SER A 4 -41.38 43.16 -15.14
N ARG A 5 -40.34 42.42 -14.70
CA ARG A 5 -38.99 42.88 -14.31
C ARG A 5 -38.87 43.83 -13.11
N SER A 6 -38.22 43.36 -12.05
CA SER A 6 -36.98 43.96 -11.52
C SER A 6 -36.44 43.12 -10.35
N HIS A 7 -35.12 43.23 -10.13
CA HIS A 7 -34.21 42.52 -9.21
C HIS A 7 -33.61 41.23 -9.82
N ARG A 8 -32.58 41.25 -10.67
CA ARG A 8 -31.24 41.86 -10.54
C ARG A 8 -30.74 42.07 -9.11
N ASP A 9 -29.53 41.56 -8.90
CA ASP A 9 -28.66 41.82 -7.77
C ASP A 9 -28.92 40.94 -6.54
N ARG A 10 -28.62 39.63 -6.70
CA ARG A 10 -27.79 38.99 -5.67
C ARG A 10 -26.38 39.52 -5.88
N GLU A 11 -26.18 40.76 -5.46
CA GLU A 11 -24.85 41.25 -5.11
C GLU A 11 -24.34 40.26 -4.06
N LEU A 12 -23.32 39.49 -4.42
CA LEU A 12 -22.53 38.79 -3.42
C LEU A 12 -21.86 39.90 -2.62
N ASP A 13 -22.54 40.36 -1.57
CA ASP A 13 -22.00 41.35 -0.65
C ASP A 13 -20.66 40.83 -0.14
N ILE A 14 -19.59 41.45 -0.63
CA ILE A 14 -18.22 41.28 -0.15
C ILE A 14 -18.18 41.53 1.37
N GLU A 15 -19.16 42.25 1.92
CA GLU A 15 -19.33 42.52 3.35
C GLU A 15 -19.54 41.26 4.21
N TYR A 16 -19.91 40.11 3.63
CA TYR A 16 -19.97 38.83 4.34
C TYR A 16 -18.66 38.04 4.36
N TYR A 17 -17.65 38.47 3.60
CA TYR A 17 -16.29 37.96 3.77
C TYR A 17 -15.65 38.70 4.94
N LYS A 18 -15.72 38.10 6.14
CA LYS A 18 -14.70 38.37 7.15
C LYS A 18 -13.35 37.94 6.55
N VAL A 19 -12.64 38.88 5.96
CA VAL A 19 -11.20 38.77 5.77
C VAL A 19 -10.65 38.62 7.18
N GLY A 20 -10.22 37.39 7.52
CA GLY A 20 -9.49 37.17 8.77
C GLY A 20 -8.29 38.11 8.81
N ASP A 21 -7.86 38.51 10.01
CA ASP A 21 -6.75 39.44 10.22
C ASP A 21 -5.62 39.22 9.21
N GLU A 22 -5.16 40.29 8.57
CA GLU A 22 -4.10 40.25 7.56
C GLU A 22 -2.94 39.37 8.06
N GLN A 23 -2.73 38.25 7.38
CA GLN A 23 -1.75 37.25 7.75
C GLN A 23 -0.35 37.81 7.45
N ASP A 24 0.37 38.24 8.49
CA ASP A 24 1.73 38.73 8.34
C ASP A 24 2.73 37.57 8.25
N ILE A 25 2.93 37.06 7.04
CA ILE A 25 4.03 36.13 6.70
C ILE A 25 5.27 36.85 6.14
N ALA A 26 5.24 38.19 6.08
CA ALA A 26 6.29 38.99 5.43
C ALA A 26 7.63 38.86 6.17
N GLY A 27 7.60 38.58 7.48
CA GLY A 27 8.78 38.27 8.27
C GLY A 27 9.40 36.90 7.95
N SER A 28 8.64 35.94 7.40
CA SER A 28 9.14 34.58 7.16
C SER A 28 9.86 34.40 5.82
N CYS A 29 9.73 35.36 4.90
CA CYS A 29 10.33 35.31 3.58
C CYS A 29 11.42 36.39 3.41
N PRO A 30 12.46 36.16 2.59
CA PRO A 30 13.35 37.24 2.18
C PRO A 30 12.56 38.30 1.39
N LYS A 31 13.08 39.53 1.30
CA LYS A 31 12.49 40.52 0.37
C LYS A 31 12.86 40.16 -1.07
N ILE A 32 11.90 40.22 -1.99
CA ILE A 32 12.15 40.02 -3.42
C ILE A 32 13.05 41.15 -3.97
N LYS A 33 14.11 40.80 -4.69
CA LYS A 33 15.10 41.70 -5.30
C LYS A 33 15.13 41.56 -6.82
N GLY A 34 14.01 41.13 -7.41
CA GLY A 34 13.89 40.80 -8.82
C GLY A 34 14.35 39.37 -9.14
N SER A 35 14.74 39.12 -10.38
CA SER A 35 15.11 37.77 -10.87
C SER A 35 16.29 37.13 -10.12
N ALA A 36 17.14 37.94 -9.47
CA ALA A 36 18.32 37.50 -8.76
C ALA A 36 18.03 36.56 -7.56
N ASN A 37 16.85 36.65 -6.94
CA ASN A 37 16.46 35.80 -5.82
C ASN A 37 15.03 35.25 -5.92
N TRP A 38 14.45 35.24 -7.13
CA TRP A 38 13.09 34.75 -7.36
C TRP A 38 12.89 33.33 -6.81
N ARG A 39 13.79 32.39 -7.15
CA ARG A 39 13.68 30.99 -6.74
C ARG A 39 13.77 30.80 -5.23
N ASP A 40 14.69 31.50 -4.57
CA ASP A 40 14.85 31.44 -3.12
C ASP A 40 13.63 32.02 -2.41
N TRP A 41 13.10 33.13 -2.94
CA TRP A 41 11.89 33.75 -2.44
C TRP A 41 10.66 32.85 -2.60
N GLU A 42 10.46 32.29 -3.80
CA GLU A 42 9.38 31.36 -4.13
C GLU A 42 9.41 30.13 -3.20
N THR A 43 10.58 29.53 -3.04
CA THR A 43 10.78 28.37 -2.16
C THR A 43 10.46 28.70 -0.70
N ALA A 44 10.94 29.86 -0.22
CA ALA A 44 10.70 30.28 1.16
C ALA A 44 9.21 30.59 1.41
N LEU A 45 8.53 31.21 0.44
CA LEU A 45 7.10 31.50 0.53
C LEU A 45 6.27 30.21 0.55
N SER A 46 6.53 29.28 -0.38
CA SER A 46 5.84 27.99 -0.41
C SER A 46 6.01 27.25 0.92
N ALA A 47 7.24 27.16 1.44
CA ALA A 47 7.50 26.50 2.71
C ALA A 47 6.78 27.18 3.89
N ALA A 48 6.72 28.51 3.92
CA ALA A 48 6.00 29.24 4.96
C ALA A 48 4.49 28.99 4.91
N LEU A 49 3.91 28.94 3.70
CA LEU A 49 2.49 28.65 3.49
C LEU A 49 2.12 27.21 3.86
N ASP A 50 2.98 26.25 3.55
CA ASP A 50 2.79 24.84 3.92
C ASP A 50 2.80 24.69 5.45
N VAL A 51 3.78 25.28 6.12
CA VAL A 51 3.87 25.26 7.59
C VAL A 51 2.70 25.99 8.24
N HIS A 52 2.27 27.12 7.68
CA HIS A 52 1.09 27.81 8.16
C HIS A 52 -0.17 26.94 8.04
N SER A 53 -0.34 26.23 6.92
CA SER A 53 -1.46 25.30 6.72
C SER A 53 -1.45 24.17 7.75
N LEU A 54 -0.27 23.59 8.02
CA LEU A 54 -0.11 22.58 9.08
C LEU A 54 -0.49 23.11 10.47
N LEU A 55 -0.08 24.34 10.80
CA LEU A 55 -0.42 24.96 12.09
C LEU A 55 -1.93 25.21 12.23
N ILE A 56 -2.64 25.52 11.14
CA ILE A 56 -4.11 25.60 11.12
C ILE A 56 -4.72 24.23 11.43
N GLU A 57 -4.23 23.17 10.78
CA GLU A 57 -4.71 21.78 11.00
C GLU A 57 -4.47 21.33 12.45
N GLU A 58 -3.34 21.74 13.03
CA GLU A 58 -2.98 21.53 14.44
C GLU A 58 -3.78 22.42 15.41
N LYS A 59 -4.67 23.29 14.91
CA LYS A 59 -5.51 24.23 15.68
C LYS A 59 -4.69 25.19 16.55
N VAL A 60 -3.54 25.62 16.05
CA VAL A 60 -2.71 26.61 16.74
C VAL A 60 -3.33 28.00 16.58
N GLU A 61 -3.72 28.61 17.70
CA GLU A 61 -4.26 29.97 17.72
C GLU A 61 -3.15 31.03 17.54
N ASN A 62 -3.50 32.18 16.97
CA ASN A 62 -2.60 33.34 16.77
C ASN A 62 -1.29 32.95 16.06
N ILE A 63 -1.39 32.42 14.84
CA ILE A 63 -0.22 32.04 14.05
C ILE A 63 0.54 33.31 13.66
N ASP A 64 1.80 33.37 14.05
CA ASP A 64 2.71 34.47 13.74
C ASP A 64 4.00 33.95 13.10
N ASN A 65 4.85 34.87 12.63
CA ASN A 65 6.15 34.54 12.04
C ASN A 65 7.07 33.75 12.99
N VAL A 66 6.92 33.91 14.32
CA VAL A 66 7.76 33.21 15.30
C VAL A 66 7.38 31.73 15.34
N LYS A 67 6.07 31.43 15.37
CA LYS A 67 5.54 30.06 15.34
C LYS A 67 5.85 29.36 14.03
N ILE A 68 5.70 30.04 12.88
CA ILE A 68 6.05 29.49 11.57
C ILE A 68 7.55 29.12 11.56
N ARG A 69 8.44 30.03 11.96
CA ARG A 69 9.89 29.76 11.99
C ARG A 69 10.26 28.62 12.95
N ALA A 70 9.66 28.59 14.12
CA ALA A 70 9.89 27.52 15.10
C ALA A 70 9.47 26.16 14.52
N ARG A 71 8.28 26.08 13.93
CA ARG A 71 7.75 24.86 13.33
C ARG A 71 8.56 24.41 12.12
N THR A 72 9.00 25.34 11.27
CA THR A 72 9.93 25.04 10.16
C THR A 72 11.22 24.42 10.68
N LYS A 73 11.77 24.94 11.78
CA LYS A 73 12.98 24.37 12.39
C LYS A 73 12.76 22.95 12.91
N GLU A 74 11.65 22.71 13.61
CA GLU A 74 11.28 21.37 14.09
C GLU A 74 11.16 20.36 12.95
N ILE A 75 10.45 20.72 11.87
CA ILE A 75 10.30 19.87 10.69
C ILE A 75 11.65 19.58 10.05
N LEU A 76 12.54 20.58 9.95
CA LEU A 76 13.88 20.38 9.39
C LEU A 76 14.72 19.42 10.24
N ASP A 77 14.68 19.56 11.57
CA ASP A 77 15.44 18.71 12.47
C ASP A 77 14.88 17.28 12.51
N GLU A 78 13.56 17.11 12.46
CA GLU A 78 12.93 15.81 12.31
C GLU A 78 13.26 15.15 10.96
N ASN A 79 13.22 15.90 9.86
CA ASN A 79 13.59 15.40 8.53
C ASN A 79 15.05 14.94 8.48
N LYS A 80 15.98 15.66 9.14
CA LYS A 80 17.37 15.21 9.27
C LYS A 80 17.46 13.89 10.04
N ARG A 81 16.72 13.77 11.14
CA ARG A 81 16.66 12.54 11.96
C ARG A 81 16.10 11.37 11.15
N LEU A 82 15.00 11.58 10.43
CA LEU A 82 14.37 10.58 9.55
C LEU A 82 15.30 10.15 8.43
N LYS A 83 16.01 11.09 7.80
CA LYS A 83 17.01 10.79 6.77
C LYS A 83 18.14 9.92 7.31
N ALA A 84 18.72 10.28 8.45
CA ALA A 84 19.77 9.48 9.09
C ALA A 84 19.29 8.07 9.46
N ALA A 85 18.07 7.95 9.99
CA ALA A 85 17.46 6.65 10.31
C ALA A 85 17.19 5.81 9.05
N TYR A 86 16.74 6.45 7.97
CA TYR A 86 16.54 5.78 6.68
C TYR A 86 17.86 5.26 6.12
N GLU A 87 18.91 6.06 6.12
CA GLU A 87 20.25 5.66 5.65
C GLU A 87 20.82 4.49 6.46
N ASP A 88 20.67 4.50 7.79
CA ASP A 88 21.05 3.39 8.66
C ASP A 88 20.25 2.11 8.34
N ASN A 89 18.94 2.22 8.13
CA ASN A 89 18.09 1.11 7.74
C ASN A 89 18.48 0.54 6.37
N CYS A 90 18.78 1.38 5.38
CA CYS A 90 19.29 0.96 4.08
C CYS A 90 20.61 0.18 4.23
N SER A 91 21.56 0.69 5.03
CA SER A 91 22.83 0.00 5.28
C SER A 91 22.64 -1.36 5.97
N LYS A 92 21.73 -1.44 6.95
CA LYS A 92 21.38 -2.70 7.62
C LYS A 92 20.75 -3.69 6.65
N TRP A 93 19.79 -3.23 5.85
CA TRP A 93 19.14 -4.05 4.83
C TRP A 93 20.16 -4.62 3.84
N GLU A 94 21.06 -3.78 3.31
CA GLU A 94 22.10 -4.20 2.37
C GLU A 94 23.03 -5.26 2.97
N LYS A 95 23.48 -5.07 4.22
CA LYS A 95 24.32 -6.04 4.94
C LYS A 95 23.61 -7.38 5.11
N CYS A 96 22.33 -7.36 5.51
CA CYS A 96 21.53 -8.57 5.68
C CYS A 96 21.29 -9.28 4.35
N ASN A 97 20.91 -8.53 3.31
CA ASN A 97 20.70 -9.03 1.95
C ASN A 97 21.96 -9.72 1.42
N ASN A 98 23.11 -9.04 1.49
CA ASN A 98 24.39 -9.58 1.01
C ASN A 98 24.80 -10.84 1.79
N ARG A 99 24.62 -10.84 3.11
CA ARG A 99 24.91 -12.03 3.94
C ARG A 99 24.02 -13.21 3.57
N ALA A 100 22.72 -12.99 3.41
CA ALA A 100 21.77 -14.03 3.04
C ALA A 100 22.05 -14.57 1.64
N LEU A 101 22.31 -13.69 0.67
CA LEU A 101 22.68 -14.05 -0.70
C LEU A 101 23.95 -14.91 -0.73
N MET A 102 25.01 -14.52 -0.02
CA MET A 102 26.24 -15.28 0.04
C MET A 102 26.06 -16.64 0.72
N THR A 103 25.22 -16.70 1.75
CA THR A 103 24.87 -17.98 2.41
C THR A 103 24.11 -18.89 1.47
N MET A 104 23.13 -18.35 0.73
CA MET A 104 22.38 -19.10 -0.27
C MET A 104 23.28 -19.59 -1.42
N LYS A 105 24.16 -18.73 -1.96
CA LYS A 105 25.09 -19.10 -3.03
C LYS A 105 25.98 -20.29 -2.64
N LYS A 106 26.35 -20.41 -1.35
CA LYS A 106 27.15 -21.56 -0.84
C LYS A 106 26.40 -22.88 -0.81
N THR A 107 25.06 -22.88 -0.85
CA THR A 107 24.26 -24.11 -0.85
C THR A 107 23.93 -24.63 -2.24
N LEU A 108 24.31 -23.89 -3.29
CA LEU A 108 23.98 -24.23 -4.68
C LEU A 108 25.15 -24.94 -5.37
N ILE A 109 24.80 -25.91 -6.23
CA ILE A 109 25.76 -26.51 -7.16
C ILE A 109 26.03 -25.55 -8.33
N VAL A 110 27.03 -25.87 -9.16
CA VAL A 110 27.56 -24.99 -10.22
C VAL A 110 26.47 -24.45 -11.18
N GLY A 111 25.50 -25.28 -11.58
CA GLY A 111 24.41 -24.88 -12.48
C GLY A 111 23.55 -23.72 -11.95
N PRO A 112 22.74 -23.93 -10.88
CA PRO A 112 21.94 -22.87 -10.27
C PRO A 112 22.77 -21.66 -9.81
N LEU A 113 24.01 -21.89 -9.34
CA LEU A 113 24.89 -20.80 -8.92
C LEU A 113 25.25 -19.87 -10.10
N SER A 114 25.52 -20.43 -11.27
CA SER A 114 25.84 -19.67 -12.48
C SER A 114 24.69 -18.73 -12.88
N GLU A 115 23.46 -19.20 -12.77
CA GLU A 115 22.25 -18.47 -13.16
C GLU A 115 21.96 -17.26 -12.26
N ILE A 116 22.32 -17.34 -10.98
CA ILE A 116 22.09 -16.25 -10.01
C ILE A 116 23.35 -15.44 -9.71
N SER A 117 24.44 -15.67 -10.45
CA SER A 117 25.76 -15.11 -10.16
C SER A 117 25.76 -13.57 -10.12
N GLN A 118 25.03 -12.94 -11.05
CA GLN A 118 24.90 -11.48 -11.20
C GLN A 118 23.78 -10.85 -10.38
N ILE A 119 22.92 -11.64 -9.76
CA ILE A 119 21.79 -11.11 -8.97
C ILE A 119 22.31 -10.67 -7.61
N MET A 120 22.01 -9.42 -7.24
CA MET A 120 22.44 -8.81 -5.98
C MET A 120 21.38 -8.88 -4.88
N GLU A 121 20.11 -9.02 -5.24
CA GLU A 121 19.02 -9.11 -4.26
C GLU A 121 18.66 -10.58 -3.99
N VAL A 122 18.60 -10.94 -2.71
CA VAL A 122 18.49 -12.34 -2.27
C VAL A 122 17.16 -12.97 -2.64
N ARG A 123 16.06 -12.20 -2.63
CA ARG A 123 14.72 -12.69 -2.96
C ARG A 123 14.61 -13.02 -4.44
N GLU A 124 15.11 -12.17 -5.32
CA GLU A 124 15.18 -12.40 -6.75
C GLU A 124 16.08 -13.60 -7.06
N ALA A 125 17.24 -13.67 -6.41
CA ALA A 125 18.15 -14.80 -6.55
C ALA A 125 17.52 -16.12 -6.07
N PHE A 126 16.64 -16.10 -5.05
CA PHE A 126 15.90 -17.27 -4.60
C PHE A 126 14.80 -17.69 -5.58
N GLN A 127 14.15 -16.73 -6.25
CA GLN A 127 13.04 -17.02 -7.17
C GLN A 127 13.49 -17.81 -8.41
N GLN A 128 14.74 -17.63 -8.87
CA GLN A 128 15.26 -18.33 -10.04
C GLN A 128 15.39 -19.86 -9.84
N PRO A 129 16.13 -20.37 -8.83
CA PRO A 129 16.13 -21.81 -8.55
C PRO A 129 14.73 -22.32 -8.21
N ARG A 130 13.89 -21.51 -7.55
CA ARG A 130 12.51 -21.91 -7.29
C ARG A 130 11.75 -22.15 -8.59
N SER A 131 11.81 -21.27 -9.60
CA SER A 131 11.07 -21.49 -10.84
C SER A 131 11.59 -22.71 -11.64
N MET A 132 12.90 -22.94 -11.61
CA MET A 132 13.53 -24.03 -12.38
C MET A 132 13.39 -25.41 -11.73
N TYR A 133 13.57 -25.47 -10.41
CA TYR A 133 13.63 -26.74 -9.67
C TYR A 133 12.38 -27.02 -8.85
N CYS A 134 11.59 -26.00 -8.49
CA CYS A 134 10.25 -26.21 -7.94
C CYS A 134 9.29 -26.46 -9.10
N THR A 135 9.37 -27.67 -9.66
CA THR A 135 8.33 -28.17 -10.54
C THR A 135 7.14 -28.50 -9.65
N SER A 136 6.23 -27.55 -9.49
CA SER A 136 4.85 -27.90 -9.15
C SER A 136 4.37 -28.79 -10.29
N SER A 137 4.50 -30.12 -10.14
CA SER A 137 4.08 -31.00 -11.22
C SER A 137 2.62 -30.67 -11.51
N ARG A 138 2.20 -30.61 -12.78
CA ARG A 138 0.79 -30.34 -13.11
C ARG A 138 -0.15 -31.27 -12.33
N GLN A 139 0.34 -32.46 -11.99
CA GLN A 139 -0.31 -33.43 -11.11
C GLN A 139 -0.44 -32.93 -9.66
N GLN A 140 0.60 -32.34 -9.05
CA GLN A 140 0.51 -31.75 -7.70
C GLN A 140 -0.44 -30.54 -7.66
N VAL A 141 -0.37 -29.66 -8.66
CA VAL A 141 -1.30 -28.53 -8.78
C VAL A 141 -2.73 -29.05 -8.91
N TYR A 142 -2.94 -30.05 -9.77
CA TYR A 142 -4.24 -30.70 -9.93
C TYR A 142 -4.72 -31.35 -8.63
N VAL A 143 -3.88 -32.08 -7.91
CA VAL A 143 -4.24 -32.72 -6.63
C VAL A 143 -4.64 -31.70 -5.56
N ILE A 144 -3.88 -30.61 -5.41
CA ILE A 144 -4.20 -29.55 -4.44
C ILE A 144 -5.46 -28.79 -4.85
N TYR A 145 -5.62 -28.49 -6.14
CA TYR A 145 -6.82 -27.85 -6.66
C TYR A 145 -8.06 -28.71 -6.46
N THR A 146 -7.98 -30.01 -6.75
CA THR A 146 -9.07 -30.96 -6.53
C THR A 146 -9.43 -31.03 -5.05
N LYS A 147 -8.44 -31.16 -4.16
CA LYS A 147 -8.68 -31.12 -2.70
C LYS A 147 -9.41 -29.84 -2.27
N PHE A 148 -9.00 -28.68 -2.79
CA PHE A 148 -9.64 -27.39 -2.49
C PHE A 148 -11.09 -27.33 -2.98
N VAL A 149 -11.35 -27.75 -4.22
CA VAL A 149 -12.70 -27.74 -4.83
C VAL A 149 -13.63 -28.78 -4.20
N GLU A 150 -13.09 -29.85 -3.63
CA GLU A 150 -13.85 -30.91 -2.95
C GLU A 150 -14.12 -30.64 -1.47
N LEU A 151 -13.54 -29.57 -0.88
CA LEU A 151 -13.84 -29.19 0.50
C LEU A 151 -15.35 -28.94 0.66
N ARG A 152 -15.95 -29.61 1.64
CA ARG A 152 -17.35 -29.44 2.02
C ARG A 152 -17.45 -29.28 3.52
N TYR A 153 -18.28 -28.35 3.94
CA TYR A 153 -18.68 -28.22 5.33
C TYR A 153 -19.60 -29.40 5.69
N LYS A 154 -19.24 -30.17 6.73
CA LYS A 154 -19.96 -31.39 7.15
C LYS A 154 -20.55 -31.31 8.56
N GLY A 155 -20.47 -30.16 9.22
CA GLY A 155 -20.74 -30.02 10.64
C GLY A 155 -22.08 -29.40 11.00
N SER A 156 -22.61 -29.75 12.17
CA SER A 156 -23.70 -29.04 12.84
C SER A 156 -23.21 -28.53 14.21
N GLY A 157 -22.54 -27.37 14.22
CA GLY A 157 -22.09 -26.71 15.46
C GLY A 157 -20.98 -25.67 15.24
N GLY A 158 -20.79 -24.76 16.21
CA GLY A 158 -19.83 -23.66 16.10
C GLY A 158 -18.36 -24.08 16.04
N ALA A 159 -17.97 -25.14 16.75
CA ALA A 159 -16.61 -25.68 16.70
C ALA A 159 -16.27 -26.25 15.31
N ALA A 160 -17.24 -26.91 14.67
CA ALA A 160 -17.07 -27.44 13.31
C ALA A 160 -16.93 -26.34 12.25
N ALA A 161 -17.57 -25.18 12.46
CA ALA A 161 -17.44 -24.04 11.56
C ALA A 161 -16.04 -23.41 11.63
N ALA A 162 -15.50 -23.23 12.84
CA ALA A 162 -14.14 -22.71 13.02
C ALA A 162 -13.08 -23.64 12.40
N ASP A 163 -13.21 -24.96 12.63
CA ASP A 163 -12.32 -25.95 12.04
C ASP A 163 -12.39 -25.97 10.52
N PHE A 164 -13.60 -25.85 9.95
CA PHE A 164 -13.78 -25.77 8.51
C PHE A 164 -13.12 -24.52 7.91
N VAL A 165 -13.30 -23.35 8.51
CA VAL A 165 -12.67 -22.11 8.04
C VAL A 165 -11.14 -22.24 8.08
N ARG A 166 -10.58 -22.82 9.14
CA ARG A 166 -9.15 -23.08 9.25
C ARG A 166 -8.65 -23.98 8.11
N ILE A 167 -9.32 -25.10 7.88
CA ILE A 167 -8.98 -26.05 6.80
C ILE A 167 -9.11 -25.40 5.41
N PHE A 168 -10.13 -24.57 5.20
CA PHE A 168 -10.33 -23.85 3.95
C PHE A 168 -9.20 -22.84 3.68
N GLN A 169 -8.80 -22.08 4.71
CA GLN A 169 -7.69 -21.12 4.61
C GLN A 169 -6.33 -21.82 4.39
N GLU A 170 -6.10 -22.95 5.03
CA GLU A 170 -4.90 -23.77 4.80
C GLU A 170 -4.83 -24.25 3.35
N ALA A 171 -5.92 -24.80 2.81
CA ALA A 171 -5.98 -25.24 1.42
C ALA A 171 -5.81 -24.08 0.42
N LEU A 172 -6.36 -22.90 0.72
CA LEU A 172 -6.18 -21.69 -0.10
C LEU A 172 -4.71 -21.24 -0.11
N ARG A 173 -4.05 -21.27 1.04
CA ARG A 173 -2.63 -20.93 1.18
C ARG A 173 -1.74 -21.89 0.38
N ASP A 174 -2.00 -23.19 0.50
CA ASP A 174 -1.25 -24.23 -0.22
C ASP A 174 -1.42 -24.06 -1.74
N LEU A 175 -2.64 -23.73 -2.19
CA LEU A 175 -2.93 -23.46 -3.59
C LEU A 175 -2.22 -22.20 -4.10
N ASN A 176 -2.26 -21.10 -3.36
CA ASN A 176 -1.54 -19.87 -3.72
C ASN A 176 -0.01 -20.06 -3.73
N GLN A 177 0.51 -20.90 -2.83
CA GLN A 177 1.93 -21.19 -2.74
C GLN A 177 2.43 -22.01 -3.95
N ILE A 178 1.59 -22.94 -4.44
CA ILE A 178 1.96 -23.83 -5.56
C ILE A 178 1.73 -23.18 -6.93
N THR A 179 0.72 -22.31 -7.08
CA THR A 179 0.46 -21.55 -8.32
C THR A 179 1.35 -20.32 -8.44
N GLY A 180 1.93 -19.84 -7.34
CA GLY A 180 2.77 -18.64 -7.31
C GLY A 180 1.97 -17.34 -7.47
N CYS A 181 0.65 -17.39 -7.46
CA CYS A 181 -0.25 -16.24 -7.57
C CYS A 181 -1.40 -16.35 -6.57
N LEU A 182 -1.87 -15.21 -6.09
CA LEU A 182 -3.08 -15.15 -5.27
C LEU A 182 -4.29 -15.42 -6.14
N LEU A 183 -5.16 -16.32 -5.69
CA LEU A 183 -6.47 -16.51 -6.28
C LEU A 183 -7.28 -15.20 -6.23
N PRO A 184 -7.96 -14.83 -7.33
CA PRO A 184 -8.86 -13.67 -7.32
C PRO A 184 -9.94 -13.84 -6.24
N SER A 185 -10.23 -12.79 -5.47
CA SER A 185 -11.20 -12.83 -4.36
C SER A 185 -12.58 -13.32 -4.78
N ILE A 186 -12.98 -13.08 -6.05
CA ILE A 186 -14.24 -13.59 -6.60
C ILE A 186 -14.27 -15.13 -6.67
N VAL A 187 -13.14 -15.76 -6.96
CA VAL A 187 -13.00 -17.22 -7.03
C VAL A 187 -13.00 -17.80 -5.62
N GLU A 188 -12.25 -17.20 -4.71
CA GLU A 188 -12.23 -17.58 -3.28
C GLU A 188 -13.64 -17.56 -2.69
N LEU A 189 -14.35 -16.44 -2.82
CA LEU A 189 -15.71 -16.28 -2.31
C LEU A 189 -16.69 -17.27 -2.95
N SER A 190 -16.55 -17.53 -4.25
CA SER A 190 -17.40 -18.49 -4.96
C SER A 190 -17.18 -19.92 -4.45
N GLN A 191 -15.93 -20.31 -4.20
CA GLN A 191 -15.62 -21.65 -3.69
C GLN A 191 -16.00 -21.81 -2.23
N PHE A 192 -15.83 -20.77 -1.41
CA PHE A 192 -16.30 -20.79 -0.02
C PHE A 192 -17.81 -21.00 0.04
N LYS A 193 -18.57 -20.22 -0.77
CA LYS A 193 -20.02 -20.38 -0.91
C LYS A 193 -20.41 -21.79 -1.38
N LYS A 194 -19.71 -22.34 -2.36
CA LYS A 194 -19.95 -23.72 -2.85
C LYS A 194 -19.65 -24.77 -1.78
N ALA A 195 -18.64 -24.56 -0.95
CA ALA A 195 -18.23 -25.50 0.07
C ALA A 195 -19.19 -25.55 1.27
N ILE A 196 -19.89 -24.44 1.57
CA ILE A 196 -20.91 -24.36 2.63
C ILE A 196 -22.33 -24.66 2.15
N ASN A 197 -22.62 -24.45 0.86
CA ASN A 197 -23.93 -24.75 0.28
C ASN A 197 -23.97 -26.21 -0.20
N THR A 198 -24.46 -27.11 0.64
CA THR A 198 -24.83 -28.47 0.26
C THR A 198 -26.05 -28.47 -0.67
N ILE A 199 -25.81 -28.30 -1.97
CA ILE A 199 -26.54 -29.05 -2.99
C ILE A 199 -25.45 -29.77 -3.79
N GLY A 200 -25.19 -31.03 -3.42
CA GLY A 200 -24.39 -31.91 -4.27
C GLY A 200 -25.08 -32.06 -5.62
N PRO A 201 -24.34 -32.35 -6.72
CA PRO A 201 -25.00 -32.74 -7.95
C PRO A 201 -25.81 -34.01 -7.65
N GLU A 202 -27.13 -33.89 -7.68
CA GLU A 202 -27.98 -35.05 -7.97
C GLU A 202 -27.45 -35.63 -9.27
N TRP A 203 -27.07 -36.90 -9.23
CA TRP A 203 -26.73 -37.67 -10.40
C TRP A 203 -27.96 -37.74 -11.31
N VAL A 204 -28.11 -36.79 -12.24
CA VAL A 204 -28.93 -36.99 -13.41
C VAL A 204 -28.05 -37.72 -14.43
N TYR A 205 -27.91 -39.04 -14.24
CA TYR A 205 -27.71 -39.93 -15.39
C TYR A 205 -29.01 -39.88 -16.19
N SER A 206 -29.12 -38.88 -17.07
CA SER A 206 -30.11 -38.92 -18.13
C SER A 206 -29.65 -40.02 -19.07
N SER A 207 -30.30 -41.17 -18.95
CA SER A 207 -30.33 -42.26 -19.90
C SER A 207 -30.39 -41.72 -21.33
N TYR A 208 -29.35 -41.99 -22.11
CA TYR A 208 -29.48 -42.02 -23.55
C TYR A 208 -30.37 -43.21 -23.90
N ARG A 209 -31.60 -42.90 -24.30
CA ARG A 209 -32.42 -43.71 -25.20
C ARG A 209 -32.81 -42.84 -26.37
#